data_AF-A0A963IL96-F1
#
_entry.id   AF-A0A963IL96-F1
#
_cell.length_a   1.000
_cell.length_b   1.000
_cell.length_c   1.000
_cell.angle_alpha   90.00
_cell.angle_beta   90.00
_cell.angle_gamma   90.00
#
_symmetry.space_group_name_H-M   'P 1'
#
loop_
_entity.id
_entity.type
_entity.pdbx_description
1 polymer ?
#
loop_
_entity_poly.entity_id
_entity_poly.type
_entity_poly.pdbx_seq_one_letter_code
_entity_poly.pdbx_strand_id
1 'polypeptide(L)'
;QTVTFEITVKEVSEPILPEVDADFAKALGVNDGDLVKMRAEIEGNLKREVKKRLQSKITGQVMDALLEANPIDVPGALVDREIERLQDLARQDMEQRGMKVKDLPMQREWFVDQATRRVRLGLILAEIVKQHELQAKPEQVRALVEDAAQSYEHPEEVVRWYYAQQERLGEFESAAIEANVVAWMLAGVKVVDKPVAFAELMGQAS
;
A
#
# COMPACT_ATOMS: atom_id res chain seq x y z
N GLN A 1 7.21 -23.06 23.58
CA GLN A 1 7.34 -24.50 23.27
C GLN A 1 8.18 -24.62 22.02
N THR A 2 9.27 -25.38 22.04
CA THR A 2 10.07 -25.68 20.85
C THR A 2 9.39 -26.77 20.04
N VAL A 3 9.20 -26.54 18.75
CA VAL A 3 8.61 -27.51 17.81
C VAL A 3 9.74 -28.20 17.07
N THR A 4 9.72 -29.54 17.05
CA THR A 4 10.71 -30.35 16.34
C THR A 4 10.10 -30.83 15.03
N PHE A 5 10.80 -30.60 13.91
CA PHE A 5 10.39 -31.08 12.59
C PHE A 5 11.31 -32.23 12.17
N GLU A 6 10.71 -33.35 11.78
CA GLU A 6 11.43 -34.46 11.15
C GLU A 6 11.34 -34.28 9.63
N ILE A 7 12.46 -33.93 9.01
CA ILE A 7 12.54 -33.64 7.57
C ILE A 7 13.34 -34.75 6.89
N THR A 8 12.72 -35.41 5.91
CA THR A 8 13.41 -36.35 5.01
C THR A 8 13.67 -35.67 3.68
N VAL A 9 14.94 -35.46 3.33
CA VAL A 9 15.33 -34.88 2.04
C VAL A 9 15.20 -35.96 0.96
N LYS A 10 14.35 -35.72 -0.03
CA LYS A 10 14.11 -36.65 -1.14
C LYS A 10 15.01 -36.38 -2.34
N GLU A 11 15.20 -35.11 -2.65
CA GLU A 11 15.95 -34.65 -3.81
C GLU A 11 16.55 -33.27 -3.50
N VAL A 12 17.72 -33.02 -4.08
CA VAL A 12 18.38 -31.72 -4.04
C VAL A 12 18.69 -31.36 -5.49
N SER A 13 18.19 -30.21 -5.92
CA SER A 13 18.36 -29.70 -7.28
C SER A 13 18.92 -28.28 -7.20
N GLU A 14 19.70 -27.89 -8.21
CA GLU A 14 20.21 -26.52 -8.34
C GLU A 14 19.40 -25.74 -9.40
N PRO A 15 19.18 -24.42 -9.22
CA PRO A 15 18.52 -23.60 -10.21
C PRO A 15 19.44 -23.36 -11.42
N ILE A 16 19.02 -23.81 -12.60
CA ILE A 16 19.67 -23.49 -13.87
C ILE A 16 18.93 -22.30 -14.50
N LEU A 17 19.65 -21.20 -14.71
CA LEU A 17 19.07 -20.01 -15.34
C LEU A 17 18.78 -20.30 -16.83
N PRO A 18 17.57 -20.00 -17.32
CA PRO A 18 17.26 -20.14 -18.73
C PRO A 18 18.02 -19.10 -19.56
N GLU A 19 18.24 -19.40 -20.83
CA GLU A 19 18.74 -18.41 -21.78
C GLU A 19 17.69 -17.31 -22.00
N VAL A 20 18.15 -16.07 -22.17
CA VAL A 20 17.27 -14.92 -22.42
C VAL A 20 17.02 -14.81 -23.91
N ASP A 21 16.14 -15.66 -24.41
CA ASP A 21 15.81 -15.82 -25.83
C ASP A 21 14.32 -15.52 -26.12
N ALA A 22 13.90 -15.77 -27.37
CA ALA A 22 12.53 -15.53 -27.81
C ALA A 22 11.50 -16.43 -27.09
N ASP A 23 11.89 -17.63 -26.65
CA ASP A 23 11.00 -18.55 -25.95
C ASP A 23 10.85 -18.14 -24.49
N PHE A 24 11.92 -17.62 -23.86
CA PHE A 24 11.84 -16.94 -22.56
C PHE A 24 10.93 -15.70 -22.61
N ALA A 25 11.04 -14.88 -23.67
CA ALA A 25 10.17 -13.71 -23.83
C ALA A 25 8.69 -14.10 -23.99
N LYS A 26 8.38 -15.13 -24.78
CA LYS A 26 7.01 -15.66 -24.89
C LYS A 26 6.49 -16.20 -23.56
N ALA A 27 7.33 -16.86 -22.77
CA ALA A 27 6.94 -17.35 -21.44
C ALA A 27 6.55 -16.21 -20.47
N LEU A 28 7.07 -15.00 -20.69
CA LEU A 28 6.70 -13.79 -19.93
C LEU A 28 5.52 -13.00 -20.54
N GLY A 29 4.87 -13.52 -21.58
CA GLY A 29 3.70 -12.90 -22.22
C GLY A 29 4.02 -12.05 -23.46
N VAL A 30 5.27 -12.02 -23.92
CA VAL A 30 5.67 -11.27 -25.12
C VAL A 30 5.53 -12.19 -26.35
N ASN A 31 4.32 -12.23 -26.91
CA ASN A 31 3.92 -13.21 -27.95
C ASN A 31 4.82 -13.23 -29.21
N ASP A 32 5.42 -12.10 -29.57
CA ASP A 32 6.32 -11.98 -30.73
C ASP A 32 7.78 -12.41 -30.42
N GLY A 33 8.09 -12.76 -29.16
CA GLY A 33 9.43 -13.15 -28.74
C GLY A 33 10.46 -12.03 -28.78
N ASP A 34 10.03 -10.77 -28.91
CA ASP A 34 10.93 -9.62 -29.03
C ASP A 34 11.54 -9.25 -27.67
N LEU A 35 12.85 -9.48 -27.55
CA LEU A 35 13.63 -9.15 -26.36
C LEU A 35 13.69 -7.64 -26.07
N VAL A 36 13.63 -6.79 -27.09
CA VAL A 36 13.62 -5.33 -26.92
C VAL A 36 12.30 -4.91 -26.29
N LYS A 37 11.20 -5.41 -26.82
CA LYS A 37 9.85 -5.19 -26.27
C LYS A 37 9.72 -5.72 -24.85
N MET A 38 10.21 -6.93 -24.60
CA MET A 38 10.25 -7.53 -23.25
C MET A 38 11.00 -6.63 -22.25
N ARG A 39 12.19 -6.14 -22.61
CA ARG A 39 12.96 -5.24 -21.74
C ARG A 39 12.24 -3.92 -21.50
N ALA A 40 11.61 -3.34 -22.52
CA ALA A 40 10.87 -2.09 -22.40
C ALA A 40 9.63 -2.24 -21.49
N GLU A 41 8.90 -3.34 -21.60
CA GLU A 41 7.75 -3.65 -20.73
C GLU A 41 8.20 -3.85 -19.27
N ILE A 42 9.26 -4.63 -19.04
CA ILE A 42 9.85 -4.82 -17.71
C ILE A 42 10.31 -3.48 -17.13
N GLU A 43 11.03 -2.65 -17.91
CA GLU A 43 11.47 -1.34 -17.45
C GLU A 43 10.29 -0.42 -17.10
N GLY A 44 9.22 -0.43 -17.90
CA GLY A 44 8.00 0.30 -17.61
C GLY A 44 7.34 -0.13 -16.31
N ASN A 45 7.25 -1.45 -16.07
CA ASN A 45 6.72 -2.01 -14.84
C ASN A 45 7.57 -1.62 -13.63
N LEU A 46 8.90 -1.73 -13.76
CA LEU A 46 9.86 -1.34 -12.72
C LEU A 46 9.78 0.14 -12.37
N LYS A 47 9.68 1.04 -13.36
CA LYS A 47 9.52 2.48 -13.12
C LYS A 47 8.24 2.79 -12.34
N ARG A 48 7.12 2.11 -12.64
CA ARG A 48 5.87 2.27 -11.88
C ARG A 48 6.02 1.79 -10.44
N GLU A 49 6.66 0.64 -10.24
CA GLU A 49 6.91 0.10 -8.89
C GLU A 49 7.84 0.99 -8.07
N VAL A 50 8.94 1.48 -8.67
CA VAL A 50 9.85 2.44 -8.03
C VAL A 50 9.11 3.71 -7.63
N LYS A 51 8.30 4.28 -8.53
CA LYS A 51 7.49 5.47 -8.23
C LYS A 51 6.55 5.23 -7.05
N LYS A 52 5.82 4.11 -7.04
CA LYS A 52 4.91 3.74 -5.95
C LYS A 52 5.65 3.61 -4.62
N ARG A 53 6.79 2.91 -4.59
CA ARG A 53 7.59 2.73 -3.37
C ARG A 53 8.17 4.02 -2.83
N LEU A 54 8.71 4.88 -3.70
CA LEU A 54 9.18 6.21 -3.29
C LEU A 54 8.04 7.04 -2.72
N GLN A 55 6.87 7.03 -3.38
CA GLN A 55 5.70 7.74 -2.89
C GLN A 55 5.25 7.23 -1.52
N SER A 56 5.12 5.91 -1.33
CA SER A 56 4.78 5.33 -0.02
C SER A 56 5.81 5.66 1.06
N LYS A 57 7.10 5.65 0.73
CA LYS A 57 8.17 6.03 1.67
C LYS A 57 8.08 7.49 2.08
N ILE A 58 7.89 8.38 1.11
CA ILE A 58 7.73 9.83 1.35
C ILE A 58 6.46 10.08 2.17
N THR A 59 5.32 9.48 1.82
CA THR A 59 4.08 9.58 2.60
C THR A 59 4.34 9.14 4.04
N GLY A 60 4.96 7.99 4.26
CA GLY A 60 5.30 7.50 5.60
C GLY A 60 6.11 8.51 6.40
N GLN A 61 7.16 9.07 5.80
CA GLN A 61 7.98 10.12 6.43
C GLN A 61 7.18 11.38 6.77
N VAL A 62 6.29 11.82 5.89
CA VAL A 62 5.40 12.97 6.16
C VAL A 62 4.50 12.67 7.35
N MET A 63 3.84 11.50 7.37
CA MET A 63 2.93 11.13 8.45
C MET A 63 3.64 10.98 9.80
N ASP A 64 4.84 10.39 9.81
CA ASP A 64 5.67 10.30 11.00
C ASP A 64 6.08 11.69 11.50
N ALA A 65 6.56 12.56 10.61
CA ALA A 65 6.94 13.92 10.97
C ALA A 65 5.74 14.73 11.52
N LEU A 66 4.54 14.55 10.95
CA LEU A 66 3.32 15.17 11.46
C LEU A 66 2.98 14.68 12.88
N LEU A 67 3.14 13.39 13.15
CA LEU A 67 2.90 12.82 14.48
C LEU A 67 3.92 13.29 15.52
N GLU A 68 5.20 13.34 15.14
CA GLU A 68 6.29 13.77 16.03
C GLU A 68 6.18 15.27 16.37
N ALA A 69 5.83 16.10 15.38
CA ALA A 69 5.67 17.54 15.57
C ALA A 69 4.42 17.92 16.38
N ASN A 70 3.43 17.02 16.48
CA ASN A 70 2.14 17.31 17.10
C ASN A 70 1.77 16.25 18.16
N PRO A 71 2.41 16.27 19.35
CA PRO A 71 2.08 15.39 20.44
C PRO A 71 0.75 15.82 21.08
N ILE A 72 -0.36 15.36 20.49
CA ILE A 72 -1.72 15.60 21.01
C ILE A 72 -2.23 14.39 21.80
N ASP A 73 -3.00 14.68 22.83
CA ASP A 73 -3.79 13.66 23.51
C ASP A 73 -5.00 13.27 22.67
N VAL A 74 -5.31 11.98 22.64
CA VAL A 74 -6.43 11.45 21.87
C VAL A 74 -7.55 10.98 22.80
N PRO A 75 -8.83 11.25 22.47
CA PRO A 75 -9.93 10.76 23.28
C PRO A 75 -9.96 9.24 23.35
N GLY A 76 -10.00 8.67 24.56
CA GLY A 76 -10.05 7.22 24.76
C GLY A 76 -11.17 6.52 24.00
N ALA A 77 -12.35 7.15 23.93
CA ALA A 77 -13.49 6.62 23.17
C ALA A 77 -13.24 6.49 21.66
N LEU A 78 -12.37 7.34 21.07
CA LEU A 78 -11.98 7.19 19.67
C LEU A 78 -10.97 6.05 19.49
N VAL A 79 -10.05 5.91 20.45
CA VAL A 79 -9.10 4.79 20.48
C VAL A 79 -9.84 3.46 20.62
N ASP A 80 -10.85 3.39 21.49
CA ASP A 80 -11.69 2.21 21.70
C ASP A 80 -12.36 1.76 20.40
N ARG A 81 -12.98 2.69 19.67
CA ARG A 81 -13.61 2.41 18.37
C ARG A 81 -12.61 1.94 17.32
N GLU A 82 -11.42 2.53 17.29
CA GLU A 82 -10.39 2.13 16.34
C GLU A 82 -9.81 0.75 16.68
N ILE A 83 -9.72 0.39 17.97
CA ILE A 83 -9.36 -0.96 18.40
C ILE A 83 -10.39 -1.97 17.92
N GLU A 84 -11.68 -1.70 18.11
CA GLU A 84 -12.76 -2.58 17.62
C GLU A 84 -12.65 -2.78 16.11
N ARG A 85 -12.44 -1.70 15.35
CA ARG A 85 -12.24 -1.76 13.90
C ARG A 85 -11.02 -2.58 13.50
N LEU A 86 -9.90 -2.41 14.20
CA LEU A 86 -8.68 -3.18 13.96
C LEU A 86 -8.86 -4.66 14.27
N GLN A 87 -9.61 -4.99 15.34
CA GLN A 87 -9.96 -6.36 15.67
C GLN A 87 -10.83 -6.97 14.56
N ASP A 88 -11.85 -6.26 14.09
CA ASP A 88 -12.72 -6.75 13.01
C ASP A 88 -11.94 -6.99 11.72
N LEU A 89 -11.03 -6.09 11.34
CA LEU A 89 -10.14 -6.27 10.19
C LEU A 89 -9.22 -7.48 10.35
N ALA A 90 -8.61 -7.65 11.54
CA ALA A 90 -7.75 -8.80 11.81
C ALA A 90 -8.54 -10.12 11.75
N ARG A 91 -9.80 -10.11 12.21
CA ARG A 91 -10.67 -11.29 12.11
C ARG A 91 -10.99 -11.61 10.65
N GLN A 92 -11.37 -10.61 9.84
CA GLN A 92 -11.66 -10.82 8.43
C GLN A 92 -10.45 -11.36 7.65
N ASP A 93 -9.24 -10.83 7.89
CA ASP A 93 -8.02 -11.34 7.26
C ASP A 93 -7.74 -12.82 7.64
N MET A 94 -7.96 -13.19 8.90
CA MET A 94 -7.79 -14.58 9.33
C MET A 94 -8.86 -15.53 8.75
N GLU A 95 -10.11 -15.09 8.63
CA GLU A 95 -11.18 -15.86 7.98
C GLU A 95 -10.89 -16.10 6.50
N GLN A 96 -10.39 -15.08 5.79
CA GLN A 96 -9.98 -15.20 4.38
C GLN A 96 -8.82 -16.20 4.19
N ARG A 97 -7.97 -16.36 5.19
CA ARG A 97 -6.89 -17.37 5.22
C ARG A 97 -7.37 -18.75 5.67
N GLY A 98 -8.67 -18.95 5.86
CA GLY A 98 -9.28 -20.22 6.24
C GLY A 98 -9.12 -20.60 7.71
N MET A 99 -8.70 -19.66 8.57
CA MET A 99 -8.62 -19.90 10.02
C MET A 99 -9.99 -19.69 10.68
N LYS A 100 -10.33 -20.54 11.65
CA LYS A 100 -11.55 -20.37 12.46
C LYS A 100 -11.29 -19.33 13.55
N VAL A 101 -11.77 -18.12 13.32
CA VAL A 101 -11.45 -16.95 14.14
C VAL A 101 -12.23 -16.89 15.46
N LYS A 102 -13.35 -17.63 15.56
CA LYS A 102 -14.18 -17.71 16.76
C LYS A 102 -13.42 -18.12 18.03
N ASP A 103 -12.29 -18.80 17.89
CA ASP A 103 -11.53 -19.35 19.02
C ASP A 103 -10.26 -18.54 19.36
N LEU A 104 -9.97 -17.46 18.62
CA LEU A 104 -8.80 -16.62 18.88
C LEU A 104 -9.19 -15.36 19.67
N PRO A 105 -8.82 -15.25 20.96
CA PRO A 105 -9.05 -14.03 21.71
C PRO A 105 -8.13 -12.93 21.17
N MET A 106 -8.70 -12.00 20.39
CA MET A 106 -8.02 -10.79 19.95
C MET A 106 -7.87 -9.86 21.14
N GLN A 107 -6.71 -9.91 21.80
CA GLN A 107 -6.45 -9.08 22.97
C GLN A 107 -6.39 -7.62 22.56
N ARG A 108 -7.04 -6.77 23.33
CA ARG A 108 -7.09 -5.33 23.09
C ARG A 108 -5.70 -4.72 23.04
N GLU A 109 -4.83 -5.16 23.94
CA GLU A 109 -3.47 -4.68 24.16
C GLU A 109 -2.62 -4.77 22.89
N TRP A 110 -2.92 -5.70 21.99
CA TRP A 110 -2.22 -5.86 20.72
C TRP A 110 -2.47 -4.70 19.74
N PHE A 111 -3.57 -3.96 19.93
CA PHE A 111 -4.02 -2.92 18.99
C PHE A 111 -3.93 -1.51 19.56
N VAL A 112 -3.66 -1.34 20.86
CA VAL A 112 -3.68 -0.03 21.53
C VAL A 112 -2.74 0.96 20.84
N ASP A 113 -1.46 0.62 20.68
CA ASP A 113 -0.47 1.54 20.11
C ASP A 113 -0.82 1.93 18.67
N GLN A 114 -1.25 0.95 17.87
CA GLN A 114 -1.67 1.18 16.49
C GLN A 114 -2.92 2.06 16.41
N ALA A 115 -3.92 1.80 17.25
CA ALA A 115 -5.16 2.54 17.30
C ALA A 115 -4.91 3.99 17.75
N THR A 116 -4.15 4.18 18.83
CA THR A 116 -3.75 5.51 19.31
C THR A 116 -3.03 6.29 18.22
N ARG A 117 -2.07 5.67 17.52
CA ARG A 117 -1.35 6.30 16.41
C ARG A 117 -2.30 6.68 15.26
N ARG A 118 -3.23 5.80 14.87
CA ARG A 118 -4.20 6.06 13.79
C ARG A 118 -5.18 7.16 14.13
N VAL A 119 -5.74 7.16 15.34
CA VAL A 119 -6.65 8.21 15.82
C VAL A 119 -5.93 9.56 15.86
N ARG A 120 -4.71 9.59 16.41
CA ARG A 120 -3.90 10.82 16.45
C ARG A 120 -3.68 11.38 15.06
N LEU A 121 -3.20 10.54 14.14
CA LEU A 121 -2.95 10.95 12.76
C LEU A 121 -4.23 11.42 12.07
N GLY A 122 -5.34 10.70 12.24
CA GLY A 122 -6.63 11.06 11.67
C GLY A 122 -7.12 12.44 12.12
N LEU A 123 -6.95 12.77 13.40
CA LEU A 123 -7.30 14.10 13.94
C LEU A 123 -6.41 15.22 13.36
N ILE A 124 -5.10 14.98 13.29
CA ILE A 124 -4.14 15.94 12.71
C ILE A 124 -4.47 16.18 11.23
N LEU A 125 -4.64 15.11 10.46
CA LEU A 125 -4.97 15.19 9.04
C LEU A 125 -6.29 15.89 8.80
N ALA A 126 -7.34 15.56 9.56
CA ALA A 126 -8.64 16.20 9.44
C ALA A 126 -8.56 17.72 9.65
N GLU A 127 -7.77 18.17 10.64
CA GLU A 127 -7.58 19.60 10.89
C GLU A 127 -6.78 20.28 9.77
N ILE A 128 -5.69 19.67 9.31
CA ILE A 128 -4.88 20.21 8.18
C ILE A 128 -5.74 20.33 6.91
N VAL A 129 -6.50 19.28 6.59
CA VAL A 129 -7.36 19.24 5.40
C VAL A 129 -8.43 20.32 5.48
N LYS A 130 -9.01 20.55 6.66
CA LYS A 130 -9.99 21.60 6.89
C LYS A 130 -9.38 22.99 6.79
N GLN A 131 -8.22 23.24 7.41
CA GLN A 131 -7.58 24.56 7.43
C GLN A 131 -7.03 24.98 6.06
N HIS A 132 -6.58 24.04 5.24
CA HIS A 132 -5.94 24.30 3.96
C HIS A 132 -6.77 23.87 2.74
N GLU A 133 -8.04 23.51 2.94
CA GLU A 133 -8.98 23.13 1.87
C GLU A 133 -8.45 22.01 0.95
N LEU A 134 -7.89 20.97 1.56
CA LEU A 134 -7.21 19.87 0.86
C LEU A 134 -8.13 18.68 0.54
N GLN A 135 -9.43 18.90 0.46
CA GLN A 135 -10.40 17.84 0.15
C GLN A 135 -10.10 17.19 -1.21
N ALA A 136 -10.44 15.91 -1.33
CA ALA A 136 -10.34 15.20 -2.61
C ALA A 136 -11.16 15.92 -3.67
N LYS A 137 -10.52 16.29 -4.78
CA LYS A 137 -11.24 16.86 -5.92
C LYS A 137 -11.78 15.73 -6.82
N PRO A 138 -12.96 15.88 -7.43
CA PRO A 138 -13.57 14.84 -8.27
C PRO A 138 -12.64 14.34 -9.38
N GLU A 139 -11.86 15.24 -9.99
CA GLU A 139 -10.89 14.91 -11.04
C GLU A 139 -9.73 14.05 -10.52
N GLN A 140 -9.31 14.23 -9.27
CA GLN A 140 -8.25 13.42 -8.65
C GLN A 140 -8.75 12.01 -8.37
N VAL A 141 -9.95 11.91 -7.78
CA VAL A 141 -10.61 10.62 -7.50
C VAL A 141 -10.78 9.85 -8.79
N ARG A 142 -11.28 10.51 -9.84
CA ARG A 142 -11.48 9.89 -11.15
C ARG A 142 -10.17 9.38 -11.75
N ALA A 143 -9.11 10.18 -11.71
CA ALA A 143 -7.81 9.77 -12.23
C ALA A 143 -7.25 8.54 -11.49
N LEU A 144 -7.43 8.46 -10.17
CA LEU A 144 -7.00 7.30 -9.39
C LEU A 144 -7.85 6.04 -9.69
N VAL A 145 -9.16 6.19 -9.86
CA VAL A 145 -10.04 5.08 -10.26
C VAL A 145 -9.69 4.58 -11.66
N GLU A 146 -9.44 5.49 -12.60
CA GLU A 146 -9.01 5.14 -13.96
C GLU A 146 -7.64 4.44 -13.97
N ASP A 147 -6.66 4.92 -13.19
CA ASP A 147 -5.34 4.27 -13.05
C ASP A 147 -5.47 2.85 -12.48
N ALA A 148 -6.30 2.67 -11.45
CA ALA A 148 -6.55 1.34 -10.87
C ALA A 148 -7.28 0.40 -11.84
N ALA A 149 -8.11 0.94 -12.74
CA ALA A 149 -8.85 0.16 -13.73
C ALA A 149 -8.00 -0.27 -14.94
N GLN A 150 -6.86 0.37 -15.21
CA GLN A 150 -6.04 0.12 -16.42
C GLN A 150 -5.52 -1.32 -16.54
N SER A 151 -5.34 -2.03 -15.42
CA SER A 151 -4.86 -3.41 -15.44
C SER A 151 -5.94 -4.44 -15.78
N TYR A 152 -7.20 -4.02 -15.93
CA TYR A 152 -8.32 -4.92 -16.23
C TYR A 152 -8.63 -4.96 -17.73
N GLU A 153 -9.21 -6.07 -18.20
CA GLU A 153 -9.59 -6.24 -19.62
C GLU A 153 -10.65 -5.22 -20.09
N HIS A 154 -11.53 -4.77 -19.18
CA HIS A 154 -12.58 -3.78 -19.46
C HIS A 154 -12.53 -2.62 -18.44
N PRO A 155 -11.58 -1.67 -18.59
CA PRO A 155 -11.40 -0.57 -17.62
C PRO A 155 -12.67 0.28 -17.43
N GLU A 156 -13.41 0.53 -18.51
CA GLU A 156 -14.65 1.32 -18.51
C GLU A 156 -15.74 0.72 -17.59
N GLU A 157 -15.83 -0.61 -17.53
CA GLU A 157 -16.78 -1.31 -16.65
C GLU A 157 -16.37 -1.21 -15.19
N VAL A 158 -15.07 -1.32 -14.92
CA VAL A 158 -14.50 -1.17 -13.58
C VAL A 158 -14.74 0.24 -13.04
N VAL A 159 -14.47 1.27 -13.86
CA VAL A 159 -14.75 2.67 -13.49
C VAL A 159 -16.24 2.83 -13.17
N ARG A 160 -17.15 2.36 -14.05
CA ARG A 160 -18.59 2.42 -13.79
C ARG A 160 -18.99 1.68 -12.51
N TRP A 161 -18.37 0.54 -12.23
CA TRP A 161 -18.62 -0.23 -11.02
C TRP A 161 -18.23 0.54 -9.75
N TYR A 162 -17.08 1.22 -9.73
CA TYR A 162 -16.68 2.07 -8.61
C TYR A 162 -17.65 3.25 -8.43
N TYR A 163 -18.02 3.94 -9.50
CA TYR A 163 -18.94 5.07 -9.44
C TYR A 163 -20.41 4.69 -9.20
N ALA A 164 -20.78 3.41 -9.31
CA ALA A 164 -22.14 2.95 -9.03
C ALA A 164 -22.50 3.01 -7.53
N GLN A 165 -21.51 3.00 -6.64
CA GLN A 165 -21.70 3.12 -5.20
C GLN A 165 -20.66 4.04 -4.60
N GLN A 166 -21.09 5.15 -4.00
CA GLN A 166 -20.19 6.13 -3.40
C GLN A 166 -19.25 5.53 -2.34
N GLU A 167 -19.71 4.52 -1.59
CA GLU A 167 -18.90 3.79 -0.60
C GLU A 167 -17.63 3.18 -1.21
N ARG A 168 -17.65 2.79 -2.50
CA ARG A 168 -16.49 2.22 -3.20
C ARG A 168 -15.45 3.26 -3.56
N LEU A 169 -15.81 4.55 -3.57
CA LEU A 169 -14.89 5.65 -3.85
C LEU A 169 -14.08 6.06 -2.62
N GLY A 170 -14.46 5.63 -1.41
CA GLY A 170 -13.86 6.09 -0.16
C GLY A 170 -12.35 5.87 -0.07
N GLU A 171 -11.83 4.77 -0.63
CA GLU A 171 -10.39 4.51 -0.69
C GLU A 171 -9.66 5.50 -1.61
N PHE A 172 -10.26 5.82 -2.76
CA PHE A 172 -9.71 6.78 -3.73
C PHE A 172 -9.79 8.23 -3.22
N GLU A 173 -10.88 8.57 -2.53
CA GLU A 173 -11.03 9.86 -1.84
C GLU A 173 -9.95 10.02 -0.75
N SER A 174 -9.75 8.98 0.05
CA SER A 174 -8.72 8.97 1.10
C SER A 174 -7.32 9.10 0.51
N ALA A 175 -7.03 8.36 -0.58
CA ALA A 175 -5.75 8.46 -1.28
C ALA A 175 -5.52 9.84 -1.91
N ALA A 176 -6.56 10.48 -2.46
CA ALA A 176 -6.46 11.83 -2.99
C ALA A 176 -6.20 12.87 -1.89
N ILE A 177 -6.89 12.76 -0.75
CA ILE A 177 -6.65 13.62 0.42
C ILE A 177 -5.22 13.45 0.93
N GLU A 178 -4.76 12.20 1.07
CA GLU A 178 -3.39 11.91 1.48
C GLU A 178 -2.36 12.56 0.54
N ALA A 179 -2.53 12.40 -0.77
CA ALA A 179 -1.66 13.00 -1.77
C ALA A 179 -1.64 14.53 -1.66
N ASN A 180 -2.80 15.17 -1.42
CA ASN A 180 -2.91 16.61 -1.24
C ASN A 180 -2.14 17.08 0.01
N VAL A 181 -2.28 16.38 1.14
CA VAL A 181 -1.56 16.72 2.38
C VAL A 181 -0.05 16.57 2.20
N VAL A 182 0.40 15.48 1.58
CA VAL A 182 1.82 15.24 1.32
C VAL A 182 2.38 16.34 0.41
N ALA A 183 1.69 16.67 -0.69
CA ALA A 183 2.12 17.72 -1.61
C ALA A 183 2.19 19.09 -0.92
N TRP A 184 1.19 19.43 -0.10
CA TRP A 184 1.18 20.66 0.68
C TRP A 184 2.35 20.73 1.67
N MET A 185 2.62 19.63 2.39
CA MET A 185 3.72 19.56 3.35
C MET A 185 5.07 19.73 2.64
N LEU A 186 5.31 18.98 1.56
CA LEU A 186 6.55 19.05 0.79
C LEU A 186 6.81 20.43 0.19
N ALA A 187 5.77 21.19 -0.14
CA ALA A 187 5.91 22.58 -0.59
C ALA A 187 6.34 23.53 0.54
N GLY A 188 6.04 23.18 1.80
CA GLY A 188 6.34 23.98 2.99
C GLY A 188 7.65 23.63 3.71
N VAL A 189 8.30 22.51 3.34
CA VAL A 189 9.53 22.06 4.02
C VAL A 189 10.73 21.94 3.09
N LYS A 190 11.91 21.87 3.70
CA LYS A 190 13.16 21.62 2.98
C LYS A 190 13.24 20.13 2.60
N VAL A 191 13.03 19.84 1.32
CA VAL A 191 13.27 18.50 0.75
C VAL A 191 14.77 18.33 0.46
N VAL A 192 15.32 17.19 0.86
CA VAL A 192 16.72 16.82 0.60
C VAL A 192 16.75 15.50 -0.16
N ASP A 193 17.24 15.55 -1.38
CA ASP A 193 17.39 14.35 -2.20
C ASP A 193 18.55 13.50 -1.69
N LYS A 194 18.26 12.23 -1.41
CA LYS A 194 19.26 11.24 -1.03
C LYS A 194 19.28 10.13 -2.08
N PRO A 195 20.44 9.78 -2.66
CA PRO A 195 20.54 8.61 -3.51
C PRO A 195 20.22 7.34 -2.70
N VAL A 196 19.34 6.51 -3.24
CA VAL A 196 18.95 5.22 -2.65
C VAL A 196 19.21 4.13 -3.68
N ALA A 197 19.82 3.04 -3.24
CA ALA A 197 20.06 1.90 -4.12
C ALA A 197 18.74 1.21 -4.50
N PHE A 198 18.62 0.73 -5.74
CA PHE A 198 17.42 0.03 -6.19
C PHE A 198 17.09 -1.17 -5.28
N ALA A 199 18.08 -2.01 -4.97
CA ALA A 199 17.89 -3.16 -4.09
C ALA A 199 17.38 -2.77 -2.68
N GLU A 200 17.87 -1.65 -2.12
CA GLU A 200 17.40 -1.12 -0.84
C GLU A 200 15.94 -0.68 -0.93
N LEU A 201 15.57 0.08 -1.96
CA LEU A 201 14.20 0.54 -2.18
C LEU A 201 13.22 -0.64 -2.37
N MET A 202 13.67 -1.69 -3.05
CA MET A 202 12.87 -2.89 -3.31
C MET A 202 12.74 -3.80 -2.08
N GLY A 203 13.42 -3.50 -0.97
CA GLY A 203 13.43 -4.37 0.21
C GLY A 203 14.21 -5.67 -0.02
N GLN A 204 15.11 -5.68 -0.99
CA GLN A 204 16.03 -6.78 -1.32
C GLN A 204 17.40 -6.63 -0.65
N ALA A 205 17.59 -5.57 0.13
CA ALA A 205 18.74 -5.47 1.03
C ALA A 205 18.61 -6.59 2.08
N SER A 206 19.61 -7.47 2.06
CA SER A 206 19.72 -8.71 2.83
C SER A 206 19.59 -8.52 4.34
#